data_AF-A0AA38WMK4-F1
#
_entry.id   AF-A0AA38WMK4-F1
#
_cell.length_a   1.000
_cell.length_b   1.000
_cell.length_c   1.000
_cell.angle_alpha   90.00
_cell.angle_beta   90.00
_cell.angle_gamma   90.00
#
_symmetry.space_group_name_H-M   'P 1'
#
loop_
_entity.id
_entity.type
_entity.pdbx_description
1 polymer ?
#
loop_
_entity_poly.entity_id
_entity_poly.type
_entity_poly.pdbx_seq_one_letter_code
_entity_poly.pdbx_strand_id
1 'polypeptide(L)' 'MEKSEAVCGQEALELLNCIASSSFDQEKCITLLNSLRKCVLDKKVKKFSLAEEKQEKIQDMGKKQA' A
#
# COMPACT_ATOMS: atom_id res chain seq x y z
N MET A 1 17.69 12.48 -4.51
CA MET A 1 16.49 11.64 -4.70
C MET A 1 16.63 10.46 -3.76
N GLU A 2 16.11 10.58 -2.54
CA GLU A 2 16.03 9.45 -1.64
C GLU A 2 15.00 8.48 -2.21
N LYS A 3 15.46 7.36 -2.78
CA LYS A 3 14.60 6.20 -2.99
C LYS A 3 14.30 5.68 -1.58
N SER A 4 13.24 6.18 -0.95
CA SER A 4 12.58 5.42 0.09
C SER A 4 12.21 4.09 -0.55
N GLU A 5 12.99 3.04 -0.30
CA GLU A 5 12.69 1.71 -0.81
C GLU A 5 11.32 1.32 -0.25
N ALA A 6 10.31 1.42 -1.09
CA ALA A 6 8.96 1.01 -0.74
C ALA A 6 9.04 -0.49 -0.49
N VAL A 7 8.98 -0.86 0.79
CA VAL A 7 9.04 -2.25 1.22
C VAL A 7 7.91 -3.02 0.53
N CYS A 8 8.25 -4.08 -0.21
CA CYS A 8 7.33 -4.86 -1.06
C CYS A 8 6.64 -4.07 -2.19
N GLY A 9 7.15 -2.88 -2.54
CA GLY A 9 6.56 -2.02 -3.56
C GLY A 9 6.69 -2.59 -4.97
N GLN A 10 7.73 -3.38 -5.23
CA GLN A 10 7.92 -4.03 -6.52
C GLN A 10 6.86 -5.11 -6.76
N GLU A 11 6.64 -6.01 -5.80
CA GLU A 11 5.58 -7.01 -5.85
C GLU A 11 4.18 -6.39 -5.95
N ALA A 12 3.96 -5.26 -5.26
CA ALA A 12 2.69 -4.53 -5.36
C ALA A 12 2.48 -3.95 -6.76
N LEU A 13 3.53 -3.36 -7.35
CA LEU A 13 3.48 -2.81 -8.70
C LEU A 13 3.28 -3.90 -9.76
N GLU A 14 3.93 -5.06 -9.63
CA GLU A 14 3.71 -6.19 -10.53
C GLU A 14 2.27 -6.72 -10.45
N LEU A 15 1.70 -6.84 -9.26
CA LEU A 15 0.31 -7.23 -9.10
C LEU A 15 -0.66 -6.23 -9.74
N LEU A 16 -0.44 -4.93 -9.52
CA LEU A 16 -1.26 -3.87 -10.12
C LEU A 16 -1.18 -3.91 -11.65
N ASN A 17 0.02 -4.09 -12.21
CA ASN A 17 0.21 -4.25 -13.64
C ASN A 17 -0.45 -5.52 -14.20
N CYS A 18 -0.46 -6.61 -13.42
CA CYS A 18 -1.15 -7.83 -13.80
C CYS A 18 -2.67 -7.61 -13.93
N ILE A 19 -3.26 -6.91 -12.96
CA ILE A 19 -4.70 -6.59 -12.96
C ILE A 19 -5.06 -5.58 -14.06
N ALA A 20 -4.17 -4.61 -14.32
CA ALA A 20 -4.37 -3.62 -15.38
C ALA A 20 -4.14 -4.17 -16.80
N SER A 21 -3.64 -5.41 -16.93
CA SER A 21 -3.39 -6.02 -18.23
C SER A 21 -4.70 -6.38 -18.93
N SER A 22 -4.81 -6.04 -20.23
CA SER A 22 -5.95 -6.41 -21.06
C SER A 22 -6.14 -7.93 -21.19
N SER A 23 -5.06 -8.70 -21.08
CA SER A 23 -5.07 -10.17 -21.06
C SER A 23 -5.01 -10.65 -19.62
N PHE A 24 -6.08 -10.39 -18.87
CA PHE A 24 -6.14 -10.75 -17.46
C PHE A 24 -5.94 -12.25 -17.25
N ASP A 25 -4.85 -12.61 -16.58
CA ASP A 25 -4.52 -13.97 -16.19
C ASP A 25 -4.64 -14.10 -14.68
N GLN A 26 -5.74 -14.72 -14.24
CA GLN A 26 -6.07 -14.80 -12.82
C GLN A 26 -5.02 -15.60 -12.04
N GLU A 27 -4.51 -16.70 -12.59
CA GLU A 27 -3.53 -17.56 -11.90
C GLU A 27 -2.18 -16.84 -11.74
N LYS A 28 -1.77 -16.11 -12.77
CA LYS A 28 -0.58 -15.26 -12.71
C LYS A 28 -0.72 -14.15 -11.66
N CYS A 29 -1.86 -13.47 -11.62
CA CYS A 29 -2.09 -12.42 -10.62
C CYS A 29 -2.20 -13.00 -9.20
N ILE A 30 -2.79 -14.18 -9.02
CA ILE A 30 -2.82 -14.87 -7.72
C ILE A 30 -1.40 -15.25 -7.26
N THR A 31 -0.53 -15.64 -8.20
CA THR A 31 0.88 -15.94 -7.88
C THR A 31 1.61 -14.69 -7.37
N LEU A 32 1.43 -13.55 -8.05
CA LEU A 32 1.98 -12.25 -7.63
C LEU A 32 1.41 -11.79 -6.27
N LEU A 33 0.12 -12.00 -6.04
CA LEU A 33 -0.53 -11.73 -4.74
C LEU A 33 0.11 -12.54 -3.60
N ASN A 34 0.38 -13.83 -3.83
CA ASN A 34 1.03 -14.67 -2.82
C ASN A 34 2.46 -14.21 -2.54
N SER A 35 3.19 -13.75 -3.56
CA SER A 35 4.52 -13.18 -3.40
C SER A 35 4.48 -11.90 -2.56
N LEU A 36 3.57 -10.97 -2.89
CA LEU A 36 3.34 -9.75 -2.13
C LEU A 36 3.00 -10.05 -0.66
N ARG A 37 2.07 -10.99 -0.43
CA ARG A 37 1.69 -11.41 0.93
C ARG A 37 2.88 -11.95 1.72
N LYS A 38 3.75 -12.75 1.10
CA LYS A 38 4.98 -13.24 1.74
C LYS A 38 5.89 -12.09 2.13
N CYS A 39 6.16 -11.15 1.22
CA CYS A 39 7.01 -10.00 1.54
C CYS A 39 6.44 -9.16 2.69
N VAL A 40 5.14 -8.86 2.68
CA VAL A 40 4.48 -8.05 3.72
C VAL A 40 4.61 -8.69 5.10
N LEU A 41 4.42 -10.02 5.17
CA LEU A 41 4.53 -10.78 6.41
C LEU A 41 6.00 -10.87 6.87
N ASP A 42 6.93 -11.13 5.96
CA ASP A 42 8.37 -11.23 6.25
C ASP A 42 8.94 -9.91 6.77
N LYS A 43 8.62 -8.81 6.07
CA LYS A 43 9.09 -7.46 6.40
C LYS A 43 8.28 -6.78 7.50
N LYS A 44 7.25 -7.45 8.03
CA LYS A 44 6.35 -6.93 9.08
C LYS A 44 5.85 -5.52 8.76
N VAL A 45 5.41 -5.28 7.53
CA VAL A 45 4.93 -3.96 7.13
C VAL A 45 3.63 -3.67 7.88
N LYS A 46 3.69 -2.75 8.86
CA LYS A 46 2.55 -2.50 9.76
C LYS A 46 1.49 -1.58 9.16
N LYS A 47 1.85 -0.73 8.19
CA LYS A 47 0.95 0.21 7.52
C LYS A 47 1.44 0.53 6.11
N PHE A 48 0.61 0.27 5.12
CA PHE A 48 0.70 0.93 3.81
C PHE A 48 -0.24 2.13 3.87
N SER A 49 0.31 3.32 3.69
CA SER A 49 -0.49 4.54 3.53
C SER A 49 -0.33 4.98 2.09
N LEU A 50 -1.45 5.14 1.38
CA LEU A 50 -1.44 5.89 0.13
C LEU A 50 -1.08 7.34 0.47
N ALA A 51 -0.29 8.00 -0.38
CA ALA A 51 0.37 9.28 -0.10
C ALA A 51 -0.57 10.49 0.16
N GLU A 52 -1.87 10.25 0.40
CA GLU A 52 -2.91 11.26 0.54
C GLU A 52 -3.68 11.19 1.87
N GLU A 53 -3.11 10.60 2.93
CA GLU A 53 -3.65 10.75 4.31
C GLU A 53 -2.80 11.75 5.14
N LYS A 54 -2.37 12.86 4.53
CA LYS A 54 -1.63 13.94 5.23
C LYS A 54 -2.49 15.17 5.57
N GLN A 55 -3.79 15.17 5.33
CA GLN A 55 -4.72 16.26 5.68
C GLN A 55 -6.10 15.63 5.92
N GLU A 56 -6.81 15.71 7.04
CA GLU A 56 -6.76 16.51 8.26
C GLU A 56 -7.40 15.67 9.37
N LYS A 57 -6.74 15.54 10.53
CA LYS A 57 -7.49 15.39 11.78
C LYS A 57 -7.31 16.69 12.56
N ILE A 58 -8.09 17.71 12.19
CA ILE A 58 -8.42 18.80 13.09
C ILE A 58 -9.12 18.16 14.28
N GLN A 59 -8.37 17.91 15.35
CA GLN A 59 -8.98 17.77 16.67
C GLN A 59 -9.21 19.19 17.20
N ASP A 60 -10.36 19.71 16.82
CA ASP A 60 -11.15 20.60 17.66
C ASP A 60 -11.17 20.02 19.08
N MET A 61 -10.44 20.67 20.00
CA MET A 61 -10.57 20.40 21.43
C MET A 61 -10.27 21.66 22.23
N GLY A 62 -11.33 22.40 22.55
CA GLY A 62 -11.36 23.22 23.76
C GLY A 62 -11.73 24.69 23.61
N LYS A 63 -12.92 25.01 23.10
CA LYS A 63 -13.60 26.26 23.51
C LYS A 63 -14.64 25.93 24.59
N LYS A 64 -14.18 25.87 25.84
CA LYS A 64 -15.04 25.90 27.02
C LYS A 64 -15.63 27.30 27.12
N GLN A 65 -16.93 27.43 26.86
CA GLN A 65 -17.69 28.64 27.18
C GLN A 65 -17.82 28.74 28.72
N ALA A 66 -17.45 29.90 29.24
CA ALA A 66 -17.85 30.43 30.54
C ALA A 66 -18.60 31.74 30.27
#